data_AF-A0A7W6SHT5-F1
#
_entry.id   AF-A0A7W6SHT5-F1
#
_cell.length_a   1.000
_cell.length_b   1.000
_cell.length_c   1.000
_cell.angle_alpha   90.00
_cell.angle_beta   90.00
_cell.angle_gamma   90.00
#
_symmetry.space_group_name_H-M   'P 1'
#
loop_
_entity.id
_entity.type
_entity.pdbx_description
1 polymer ?
#
loop_
_entity_poly.entity_id
_entity_poly.type
_entity_poly.pdbx_seq_one_letter_code
_entity_poly.pdbx_strand_id
1 'polypeptide(L)'
;MRKLDQRGVAALEFCIVGAVFLTMVFAIFDLGRYAITVQSLRSLANAGARQVMISCYTPAAAQQKTPSCSGDPLPTDVAKQNVAPFSFVGTSAPTLSAATGSGVITVQASQPKFGMLLPIWGAQLDQPSASTEIPF
;
A
#
# COMPACT_ATOMS: atom_id res chain seq x y z
N MET A 1 -27.63 14.26 -54.71
CA MET A 1 -27.19 14.11 -53.31
C MET A 1 -26.11 13.04 -53.25
N ARG A 2 -24.88 13.39 -52.86
CA ARG A 2 -23.72 12.48 -52.85
C ARG A 2 -23.81 11.59 -51.61
N LYS A 3 -23.93 10.26 -51.78
CA LYS A 3 -23.88 9.30 -50.65
C LYS A 3 -22.50 9.42 -50.00
N LEU A 4 -22.47 9.82 -48.73
CA LEU A 4 -21.27 9.76 -47.90
C LEU A 4 -20.97 8.27 -47.65
N ASP A 5 -19.75 7.85 -47.95
CA ASP A 5 -19.31 6.48 -47.79
C ASP A 5 -19.25 6.15 -46.28
N GLN A 6 -20.22 5.40 -45.76
CA GLN A 6 -20.32 5.02 -44.34
C GLN A 6 -19.47 3.79 -43.99
N ARG A 7 -18.67 3.30 -44.94
CA ARG A 7 -17.80 2.13 -44.75
C ARG A 7 -16.72 2.47 -43.72
N GLY A 8 -16.66 1.68 -42.64
CA GLY A 8 -15.66 1.85 -41.57
C GLY A 8 -16.12 2.72 -40.38
N VAL A 9 -17.29 3.36 -40.44
CA VAL A 9 -17.86 4.10 -39.30
C VAL A 9 -18.02 3.18 -38.08
N ALA A 10 -18.55 1.97 -38.29
CA ALA A 10 -18.70 0.98 -37.23
C ALA A 10 -17.35 0.52 -36.63
N ALA A 11 -16.29 0.44 -37.45
CA ALA A 11 -14.96 0.08 -36.96
C ALA A 11 -14.35 1.21 -36.12
N LEU A 12 -14.55 2.47 -36.53
CA LEU A 12 -14.10 3.63 -35.78
C LEU A 12 -14.85 3.77 -34.45
N GLU A 13 -16.17 3.62 -34.45
CA GLU A 13 -16.98 3.61 -33.23
C GLU A 13 -16.55 2.48 -32.27
N PHE A 14 -16.30 1.27 -32.80
CA PHE A 14 -15.80 0.16 -31.99
C PHE A 14 -14.43 0.44 -31.40
N CYS A 15 -13.51 1.05 -32.14
CA CYS A 15 -12.20 1.42 -31.60
C CYS A 15 -12.31 2.44 -30.47
N ILE A 16 -13.18 3.45 -30.61
CA ILE A 16 -13.37 4.47 -29.57
C ILE A 16 -14.00 3.86 -28.31
N VAL A 17 -15.10 3.12 -28.46
CA VAL A 17 -15.78 2.48 -27.32
C VAL A 17 -14.90 1.40 -26.70
N GLY A 18 -14.22 0.60 -27.52
CA GLY A 18 -13.31 -0.46 -27.09
C GLY A 18 -12.11 0.10 -26.32
N ALA A 19 -11.51 1.20 -26.78
CA ALA A 19 -10.41 1.84 -26.06
C ALA A 19 -10.88 2.32 -24.67
N VAL A 20 -12.01 3.01 -24.59
CA VAL A 20 -12.57 3.47 -23.31
C VAL A 20 -12.88 2.28 -22.39
N PHE A 21 -13.53 1.25 -22.91
CA PHE A 21 -13.85 0.04 -22.14
C PHE A 21 -12.60 -0.64 -21.58
N LEU A 22 -11.57 -0.84 -22.41
CA LEU A 22 -10.32 -1.45 -21.95
C LEU A 22 -9.61 -0.58 -20.91
N THR A 23 -9.57 0.74 -21.09
CA THR A 23 -8.99 1.64 -20.07
C THR A 23 -9.73 1.55 -18.74
N MET A 24 -11.06 1.44 -18.76
CA MET A 24 -11.87 1.26 -17.55
C MET A 24 -11.57 -0.08 -16.87
N VAL A 25 -11.46 -1.17 -17.63
CA VAL A 25 -11.11 -2.49 -17.08
C VAL A 25 -9.73 -2.47 -16.42
N PHE A 26 -8.72 -1.91 -17.07
CA PHE A 26 -7.39 -1.79 -16.48
C PHE A 26 -7.37 -0.86 -15.26
N ALA A 27 -8.13 0.23 -15.28
CA ALA A 27 -8.27 1.14 -14.15
C ALA A 27 -8.84 0.44 -12.91
N ILE A 28 -9.83 -0.44 -13.08
CA ILE A 28 -10.40 -1.25 -11.99
C ILE A 28 -9.34 -2.19 -11.40
N PHE A 29 -8.56 -2.87 -12.24
CA PHE A 29 -7.51 -3.77 -11.76
C PHE A 29 -6.39 -3.03 -11.01
N ASP A 30 -6.01 -1.85 -11.49
CA ASP A 30 -4.96 -1.04 -10.86
C ASP A 30 -5.39 -0.57 -9.46
N LEU A 31 -6.62 -0.05 -9.34
CA LEU A 31 -7.21 0.31 -8.05
C LEU A 31 -7.43 -0.89 -7.13
N GLY A 32 -7.82 -2.04 -7.68
CA GLY A 32 -7.97 -3.28 -6.92
C GLY A 32 -6.66 -3.72 -6.29
N ARG A 33 -5.57 -3.71 -7.07
CA ARG A 33 -4.23 -4.02 -6.57
C ARG A 33 -3.80 -3.03 -5.50
N TYR A 34 -4.03 -1.73 -5.72
CA TYR A 34 -3.75 -0.69 -4.74
C TYR A 34 -4.47 -0.90 -3.41
N ALA A 35 -5.77 -1.16 -3.45
CA ALA A 35 -6.59 -1.37 -2.25
C ALA A 35 -6.09 -2.58 -1.44
N ILE A 36 -5.72 -3.68 -2.11
CA ILE A 36 -5.13 -4.86 -1.46
C ILE A 36 -3.79 -4.50 -0.81
N THR A 37 -2.93 -3.73 -1.48
CA THR A 37 -1.65 -3.26 -0.92
C THR A 37 -1.86 -2.38 0.30
N VAL A 38 -2.76 -1.40 0.25
CA VAL A 38 -3.04 -0.53 1.41
C VAL A 38 -3.58 -1.35 2.59
N GLN A 39 -4.47 -2.31 2.32
CA GLN A 39 -5.02 -3.16 3.37
C GLN A 39 -3.97 -4.09 3.99
N SER A 40 -3.05 -4.63 3.17
CA SER A 40 -1.96 -5.46 3.67
C SER A 40 -0.94 -4.66 4.49
N LEU A 41 -0.63 -3.41 4.08
CA LEU A 41 0.20 -2.49 4.85
C LEU A 41 -0.43 -2.11 6.21
N ARG A 42 -1.75 -1.92 6.28
CA ARG A 42 -2.45 -1.71 7.55
C ARG A 42 -2.35 -2.92 8.48
N SER A 43 -2.53 -4.12 7.94
CA SER A 43 -2.33 -5.36 8.70
C SER A 43 -0.90 -5.45 9.23
N LEU A 44 0.09 -5.10 8.40
CA LEU A 44 1.50 -5.11 8.76
C LEU A 44 1.84 -4.07 9.85
N ALA A 45 1.33 -2.84 9.73
CA ALA A 45 1.50 -1.80 10.73
C ALA A 45 0.89 -2.20 12.08
N ASN A 46 -0.30 -2.83 12.08
CA ASN A 46 -0.94 -3.33 13.29
C ASN A 46 -0.16 -4.49 13.94
N ALA A 47 0.38 -5.43 13.15
CA ALA A 47 1.23 -6.49 13.67
C ALA A 47 2.55 -5.94 14.24
N GLY A 48 3.15 -4.95 13.55
CA GLY A 48 4.30 -4.21 14.03
C GLY A 48 4.02 -3.49 15.35
N ALA A 49 2.88 -2.82 15.47
CA ALA A 49 2.46 -2.15 16.70
C ALA A 49 2.32 -3.15 17.86
N ARG A 50 1.73 -4.32 17.62
CA ARG A 50 1.65 -5.38 18.63
C ARG A 50 3.04 -5.86 19.07
N GLN A 51 3.99 -5.96 18.16
CA GLN A 51 5.35 -6.38 18.51
C GLN A 51 6.10 -5.29 19.28
N VAL A 52 5.95 -4.01 18.91
CA VAL A 52 6.47 -2.85 19.67
C VAL A 52 5.90 -2.82 21.08
N MET A 53 4.61 -3.13 21.24
CA MET A 53 3.97 -3.19 22.56
C MET A 53 4.67 -4.20 23.48
N ILE A 54 5.02 -5.37 22.94
CA ILE A 54 5.64 -6.47 23.71
C ILE A 54 7.12 -6.19 23.97
N SER A 55 7.87 -5.80 22.95
CA SER A 55 9.33 -5.74 23.02
C SER A 55 9.88 -4.45 23.63
N CYS A 56 9.16 -3.33 23.50
CA CYS A 56 9.68 -2.01 23.85
C CYS A 56 8.78 -1.27 24.85
N TYR A 57 7.48 -1.19 24.59
CA TYR A 57 6.57 -0.45 25.46
C TYR A 57 6.42 -1.10 26.84
N THR A 58 6.09 -2.39 26.90
CA THR A 58 5.83 -3.09 28.18
C THR A 58 7.04 -3.03 29.15
N PRO A 59 8.29 -3.27 28.70
CA PRO A 59 9.47 -3.09 29.56
C PRO A 59 9.69 -1.65 30.03
N ALA A 60 9.46 -0.66 29.17
CA ALA A 60 9.61 0.75 29.54
C ALA A 60 8.55 1.19 30.56
N ALA A 61 7.30 0.77 30.37
CA ALA A 61 6.20 1.01 31.29
C ALA A 61 6.45 0.35 32.65
N ALA A 62 6.95 -0.89 32.67
CA ALA A 62 7.33 -1.59 33.90
C ALA A 62 8.46 -0.87 34.67
N GLN A 63 9.33 -0.15 33.96
CA GLN A 63 10.41 0.66 34.56
C GLN A 63 10.01 2.12 34.81
N GLN A 64 8.75 2.50 34.59
CA GLN A 64 8.25 3.89 34.67
C GLN A 64 9.09 4.87 33.82
N LYS A 65 9.59 4.41 32.67
CA LYS A 65 10.38 5.21 31.73
C LYS A 65 9.59 5.48 30.46
N THR A 66 9.87 6.62 29.85
CA THR A 66 9.37 6.96 28.52
C THR A 66 9.90 5.94 27.50
N PRO A 67 9.04 5.25 26.72
CA PRO A 67 9.46 4.24 25.76
C PRO A 67 10.24 4.85 24.59
N SER A 68 11.43 4.32 24.30
CA SER A 68 12.25 4.72 23.15
C SER A 68 12.33 3.57 22.14
N CYS A 69 11.30 3.46 21.29
CA CYS A 69 11.18 2.42 20.29
C CYS A 69 11.63 2.96 18.94
N SER A 70 12.61 2.29 18.33
CA SER A 70 13.14 2.65 17.01
C SER A 70 13.47 1.41 16.20
N GLY A 71 13.35 1.50 14.88
CA GLY A 71 13.78 0.46 13.95
C GLY A 71 12.63 -0.43 13.47
N ASP A 72 12.98 -1.59 12.90
CA ASP A 72 12.00 -2.53 12.33
C ASP A 72 11.51 -3.51 13.42
N PRO A 73 10.24 -3.45 13.84
CA PRO A 73 9.72 -4.37 14.84
C PRO A 73 9.57 -5.81 14.33
N LEU A 74 9.52 -6.05 13.01
CA LEU A 74 9.52 -7.39 12.40
C LEU A 74 10.71 -7.49 11.44
N PRO A 75 11.94 -7.72 11.92
CA PRO A 75 13.15 -7.59 11.11
C PRO A 75 13.31 -8.68 10.04
N THR A 76 12.56 -9.78 10.10
CA THR A 76 12.66 -10.86 9.11
C THR A 76 11.57 -10.74 8.05
N ASP A 77 11.96 -10.87 6.79
CA ASP A 77 11.02 -10.83 5.66
C ASP A 77 9.96 -11.93 5.75
N VAL A 78 10.31 -13.10 6.28
CA VAL A 78 9.37 -14.20 6.53
C VAL A 78 8.27 -13.79 7.50
N ALA A 79 8.60 -13.08 8.58
CA ALA A 79 7.59 -12.62 9.55
C ALA A 79 6.65 -11.59 8.94
N LYS A 80 7.19 -10.67 8.13
CA LYS A 80 6.39 -9.70 7.37
C LYS A 80 5.48 -10.37 6.34
N GLN A 81 6.00 -11.38 5.63
CA GLN A 81 5.26 -12.11 4.60
C GLN A 81 4.12 -12.95 5.18
N ASN A 82 4.27 -13.51 6.38
CA ASN A 82 3.19 -14.21 7.08
C ASN A 82 2.01 -13.29 7.42
N VAL A 83 2.25 -12.01 7.66
CA VAL A 83 1.21 -11.02 7.98
C VAL A 83 0.60 -10.39 6.73
N ALA A 84 1.44 -10.12 5.73
CA ALA A 84 1.07 -9.43 4.51
C ALA A 84 1.63 -10.17 3.28
N PRO A 85 1.08 -11.33 2.89
CA PRO A 85 1.65 -12.13 1.80
C PRO A 85 1.60 -11.41 0.45
N PHE A 86 0.56 -10.62 0.21
CA PHE A 86 0.35 -9.91 -1.05
C PHE A 86 1.32 -8.74 -1.29
N SER A 87 1.99 -8.20 -0.26
CA SER A 87 2.99 -7.14 -0.44
C SER A 87 4.36 -7.66 -0.89
N PHE A 88 4.55 -8.99 -0.95
CA PHE A 88 5.77 -9.63 -1.44
C PHE A 88 5.67 -10.13 -2.88
N VAL A 89 4.49 -10.01 -3.52
CA VAL A 89 4.27 -10.50 -4.88
C VAL A 89 4.66 -9.42 -5.89
N GLY A 90 5.66 -9.70 -6.72
CA GLY A 90 6.04 -8.88 -7.89
C GLY A 90 6.68 -7.52 -7.59
N THR A 91 6.81 -7.13 -6.31
CA THR A 91 7.44 -5.88 -5.86
C THR A 91 8.38 -6.14 -4.68
N SER A 92 9.26 -5.19 -4.37
CA SER A 92 10.21 -5.33 -3.25
C SER A 92 9.51 -5.41 -1.91
N ALA A 93 10.14 -6.07 -0.93
CA ALA A 93 9.58 -6.24 0.40
C ALA A 93 9.12 -4.90 1.02
N PRO A 94 7.97 -4.88 1.73
CA PRO A 94 7.53 -3.70 2.47
C PRO A 94 8.56 -3.30 3.53
N THR A 95 8.72 -2.01 3.70
CA THR A 95 9.47 -1.44 4.83
C THR A 95 8.54 -1.26 6.01
N LEU A 96 9.03 -1.58 7.21
CA LEU A 96 8.32 -1.40 8.46
C LEU A 96 9.26 -0.68 9.44
N SER A 97 8.76 0.36 10.08
CA SER A 97 9.56 1.14 11.02
C SER A 97 8.70 1.63 12.16
N ALA A 98 9.26 1.64 13.36
CA ALA A 98 8.69 2.25 14.55
C ALA A 98 9.52 3.48 14.93
N ALA A 99 8.86 4.55 15.36
CA ALA A 99 9.50 5.75 15.87
C ALA A 99 8.72 6.30 17.08
N THR A 100 9.42 6.57 18.18
CA THR A 100 8.86 7.29 19.33
C THR A 100 8.81 8.79 19.06
N GLY A 101 7.63 9.39 19.16
CA GLY A 101 7.41 10.83 19.22
C GLY A 101 7.11 11.34 20.65
N SER A 102 6.67 12.59 20.78
CA SER A 102 6.29 13.20 22.06
C SER A 102 4.90 12.73 22.52
N GLY A 103 4.80 11.47 22.97
CA GLY A 103 3.58 10.86 23.55
C GLY A 103 2.87 9.84 22.66
N VAL A 104 3.41 9.54 21.47
CA VAL A 104 2.88 8.52 20.56
C VAL A 104 4.04 7.76 19.91
N ILE A 105 3.97 6.43 19.87
CA ILE A 105 4.86 5.62 19.02
C ILE A 105 4.13 5.42 17.69
N THR A 106 4.75 5.85 16.61
CA THR A 106 4.22 5.64 15.26
C THR A 106 4.89 4.41 14.66
N VAL A 107 4.08 3.44 14.22
CA VAL A 107 4.54 2.29 13.44
C VAL A 107 4.05 2.45 12.02
N GLN A 108 4.97 2.63 11.08
CA GLN A 108 4.67 2.88 9.69
C GLN A 108 5.15 1.72 8.81
N ALA A 109 4.23 1.22 7.98
CA ALA A 109 4.49 0.29 6.90
C ALA A 109 4.42 1.03 5.55
N SER A 110 5.36 0.78 4.64
CA SER A 110 5.38 1.39 3.30
C SER A 110 5.80 0.40 2.23
N GLN A 111 5.25 0.60 1.02
CA GLN A 111 5.60 -0.17 -0.18
C GLN A 111 6.29 0.74 -1.21
N PRO A 112 7.60 1.04 -1.07
CA PRO A 112 8.28 2.08 -1.83
C PRO A 112 8.42 1.80 -3.34
N LYS A 113 8.16 0.57 -3.80
CA LYS A 113 8.22 0.21 -5.22
C LYS A 113 6.87 -0.11 -5.84
N PHE A 114 5.78 0.19 -5.15
CA PHE A 114 4.47 0.14 -5.77
C PHE A 114 4.33 1.35 -6.70
N GLY A 115 4.07 1.08 -7.98
CA GLY A 115 3.73 2.10 -8.97
C GLY A 115 2.50 1.68 -9.75
N MET A 116 1.58 2.61 -9.99
CA MET A 116 0.39 2.35 -10.80
C MET A 116 0.76 1.86 -12.21
N LEU A 117 -0.03 0.92 -12.74
CA LEU A 117 0.19 0.39 -14.08
C LEU A 117 -0.25 1.38 -15.16
N LEU A 118 -1.35 2.09 -14.92
CA LEU A 118 -1.84 3.09 -15.85
C LEU A 118 -1.29 4.49 -15.52
N PRO A 119 -0.86 5.27 -16.52
CA PRO A 119 -0.31 6.61 -16.32
C PRO A 119 -1.38 7.68 -15.98
N ILE A 120 -2.61 7.27 -15.64
CA ILE A 120 -3.75 8.17 -15.38
C ILE A 120 -3.84 8.64 -13.93
N TRP A 121 -3.14 7.96 -13.00
CA TRP A 121 -3.33 8.12 -11.56
C TRP A 121 -2.42 9.16 -10.89
N GLY A 122 -1.41 9.67 -11.62
CA GLY A 122 -0.38 10.54 -11.05
C GLY A 122 0.47 9.85 -9.98
N ALA A 123 1.53 10.52 -9.52
CA ALA A 123 2.49 9.94 -8.58
C ALA A 123 1.99 9.83 -7.12
N GLN A 124 0.78 10.33 -6.83
CA GLN A 124 0.24 10.36 -5.46
C GLN A 124 -0.19 8.99 -4.94
N LEU A 125 -0.59 8.08 -5.84
CA LEU A 125 -0.96 6.71 -5.48
C LEU A 125 0.23 5.75 -5.59
N ASP A 126 1.40 6.24 -5.97
CA ASP A 126 2.64 5.50 -5.90
C ASP A 126 3.13 5.49 -4.45
N GLN A 127 3.80 4.39 -4.07
CA GLN A 127 4.37 4.24 -2.73
C GLN A 127 3.36 4.38 -1.57
N PRO A 128 2.29 3.56 -1.54
CA PRO A 128 1.33 3.60 -0.46
C PRO A 128 2.02 3.32 0.88
N SER A 129 1.52 3.98 1.92
CA SER A 129 1.94 3.77 3.30
C SER A 129 0.74 3.74 4.23
N ALA A 130 0.91 3.05 5.36
CA ALA A 130 -0.07 2.99 6.43
C ALA A 130 0.66 3.10 7.77
N SER A 131 0.06 3.79 8.73
CA SER A 131 0.60 3.94 10.07
C SER A 131 -0.41 3.54 11.14
N THR A 132 0.11 3.00 12.24
CA THR A 132 -0.64 2.70 13.46
C THR A 132 0.06 3.40 14.62
N GLU A 133 -0.74 4.05 15.47
CA GLU A 133 -0.25 4.85 16.59
C GLU A 133 -0.51 4.14 17.91
N ILE A 134 0.48 4.16 18.79
CA ILE A 134 0.39 3.63 20.16
C ILE A 134 0.56 4.80 21.13
N PRO A 135 -0.49 5.20 21.87
CA PRO A 135 -0.35 6.21 22.91
C PRO A 135 0.36 5.62 24.15
N PHE A 136 1.16 6.43 24.82
CA PHE A 136 1.90 6.04 26.03
C PHE A 136 2.06 7.19 27.03
#